data_AF-A0A376YLA1-F1
#
_entry.id   AF-A0A376YLA1-F1
#
_cell.length_a   1.000
_cell.length_b   1.000
_cell.length_c   1.000
_cell.angle_alpha   90.00
_cell.angle_beta   90.00
_cell.angle_gamma   90.00
#
_symmetry.space_group_name_H-M   'P 1'
#
loop_
_entity.id
_entity.type
_entity.pdbx_description
1 polymer ?
#
loop_
_entity_poly.entity_id
_entity_poly.type
_entity_poly.pdbx_seq_one_letter_code
_entity_poly.pdbx_strand_id
1 'polypeptide(L)'
;MPGYLDGNVPKGICLYTPDETQRHYLNELELYRGMSVQDPPKGELPITGVYTMGSTSSVGQSCSSDLDIWVCHQSWLDSEERQLLQRKCSLLEKLGRLAGCGSQLLPD
;
A
#
# COMPACT_ATOMS: atom_id res chain seq x y z
N MET A 1 -6.11 -6.14 -4.13
CA MET A 1 -5.04 -5.09 -4.18
C MET A 1 -3.65 -5.72 -4.21
N PRO A 2 -2.59 -5.01 -4.68
CA PRO A 2 -1.20 -5.39 -4.41
C PRO A 2 -0.97 -5.71 -2.93
N GLY A 3 -0.27 -6.79 -2.62
CA GLY A 3 -0.01 -7.20 -1.24
C GLY A 3 -1.26 -7.48 -0.41
N TYR A 4 -2.42 -7.70 -1.05
CA TYR A 4 -3.63 -8.10 -0.32
C TYR A 4 -3.40 -9.43 0.38
N LEU A 5 -3.75 -9.46 1.66
CA LEU A 5 -3.82 -10.64 2.49
C LEU A 5 -5.26 -10.78 2.93
N ASP A 6 -5.77 -12.01 2.87
CA ASP A 6 -7.11 -12.30 3.33
C ASP A 6 -7.18 -12.27 4.88
N GLY A 7 -8.36 -11.95 5.42
CA GLY A 7 -8.59 -11.83 6.86
C GLY A 7 -8.47 -10.41 7.42
N ASN A 8 -8.37 -10.32 8.76
CA ASN A 8 -8.41 -9.04 9.49
C ASN A 8 -7.04 -8.36 9.56
N VAL A 9 -6.47 -8.03 8.41
CA VAL A 9 -5.16 -7.36 8.34
C VAL A 9 -5.34 -5.86 8.65
N PRO A 10 -4.50 -5.27 9.52
CA PRO A 10 -4.57 -3.84 9.83
C PRO A 10 -4.58 -2.96 8.56
N LYS A 11 -5.56 -2.04 8.48
CA LYS A 11 -5.77 -1.16 7.33
C LYS A 11 -6.30 0.22 7.75
N GLY A 12 -5.99 1.24 6.93
CA GLY A 12 -6.36 2.63 7.17
C GLY A 12 -5.23 3.44 7.80
N ILE A 13 -5.01 4.66 7.29
CA ILE A 13 -3.99 5.61 7.75
C ILE A 13 -4.69 6.74 8.50
N CYS A 14 -4.24 7.05 9.71
CA CYS A 14 -4.76 8.13 10.53
C CYS A 14 -4.81 9.46 9.74
N LEU A 15 -5.95 10.15 9.83
CA LEU A 15 -6.18 11.47 9.22
C LEU A 15 -6.01 11.52 7.69
N TYR A 16 -5.90 10.38 7.03
CA TYR A 16 -5.87 10.30 5.57
C TYR A 16 -7.29 10.12 5.03
N THR A 17 -7.74 11.08 4.24
CA THR A 17 -8.97 10.96 3.46
C THR A 17 -8.61 11.19 2.00
N PRO A 18 -8.86 10.22 1.11
CA PRO A 18 -8.56 10.40 -0.30
C PRO A 18 -9.44 11.50 -0.88
N ASP A 19 -8.85 12.32 -1.75
CA ASP A 19 -9.59 13.33 -2.51
C ASP A 19 -10.53 12.68 -3.57
N GLU A 20 -11.30 13.50 -4.28
CA GLU A 20 -12.26 13.00 -5.27
C GLU A 20 -11.59 12.22 -6.41
N THR A 21 -10.44 12.70 -6.91
CA THR A 21 -9.67 12.04 -7.97
C THR A 21 -9.13 10.69 -7.50
N GLN A 22 -8.56 10.66 -6.30
CA GLN A 22 -8.04 9.44 -5.67
C GLN A 22 -9.15 8.43 -5.40
N ARG A 23 -10.32 8.88 -4.95
CA ARG A 23 -11.50 8.02 -4.74
C ARG A 23 -11.99 7.43 -6.05
N HIS A 24 -12.06 8.23 -7.12
CA HIS A 24 -12.45 7.75 -8.44
C HIS A 24 -11.50 6.66 -8.93
N TYR A 25 -10.19 6.90 -8.85
CA TYR A 25 -9.17 5.92 -9.22
C TYR A 25 -9.26 4.61 -8.42
N LEU A 26 -9.47 4.71 -7.10
CA LEU A 26 -9.65 3.55 -6.24
C LEU A 26 -10.90 2.75 -6.63
N ASN A 27 -12.02 3.41 -6.87
CA ASN A 27 -13.26 2.76 -7.29
C ASN A 27 -13.10 2.03 -8.63
N GLU A 28 -12.43 2.63 -9.61
CA GLU A 28 -12.15 1.96 -10.88
C GLU A 28 -11.31 0.69 -10.66
N LEU A 29 -10.22 0.78 -9.89
CA LEU A 29 -9.37 -0.38 -9.58
C LEU A 29 -10.13 -1.51 -8.88
N GLU A 30 -11.08 -1.18 -8.00
CA GLU A 30 -11.93 -2.16 -7.32
C GLU A 30 -12.90 -2.83 -8.29
N LEU A 31 -13.55 -2.06 -9.16
CA LEU A 31 -14.44 -2.55 -10.22
C LEU A 31 -13.72 -3.48 -11.19
N TYR A 32 -12.53 -3.08 -11.69
CA TYR A 32 -11.70 -3.91 -12.56
C TYR A 32 -11.32 -5.26 -11.93
N ARG A 33 -11.31 -5.34 -10.59
CA ARG A 33 -10.92 -6.53 -9.84
C ARG A 33 -12.10 -7.27 -9.22
N GLY A 34 -13.34 -6.85 -9.50
CA GLY A 34 -14.55 -7.43 -8.92
C GLY A 34 -14.64 -7.31 -7.40
N MET A 35 -13.97 -6.31 -6.81
CA MET A 35 -14.04 -6.05 -5.37
C MET A 35 -15.16 -5.06 -5.07
N SER A 36 -15.84 -5.25 -3.94
CA SER A 36 -16.79 -4.26 -3.44
C SER A 36 -16.04 -3.05 -2.89
N VAL A 37 -16.54 -1.86 -3.22
CA VAL A 37 -16.13 -0.61 -2.56
C VAL A 37 -16.36 -0.75 -1.07
N GLN A 38 -15.31 -0.56 -0.28
CA GLN A 38 -15.41 -0.60 1.18
C GLN A 38 -15.51 0.80 1.76
N ASP A 39 -16.43 0.97 2.70
CA ASP A 39 -16.47 2.19 3.50
C ASP A 39 -15.14 2.38 4.26
N PRO A 40 -14.69 3.63 4.40
CA PRO A 40 -13.49 3.92 5.16
C PRO A 40 -13.65 3.40 6.60
N PRO A 41 -12.61 2.77 7.17
CA PRO A 41 -12.65 2.29 8.53
C PRO A 41 -12.99 3.42 9.52
N LYS A 42 -13.93 3.14 10.42
CA LYS A 42 -14.37 4.10 11.46
C LYS A 42 -13.57 3.87 12.74
N GLY A 43 -13.24 4.96 13.44
CA GLY A 43 -12.51 4.91 14.72
C GLY A 43 -11.01 5.15 14.58
N GLU A 44 -10.25 4.73 15.58
CA GLU A 44 -8.79 4.83 15.53
C GLU A 44 -8.21 3.86 14.51
N LEU A 45 -7.39 4.41 13.61
CA LEU A 45 -6.78 3.64 12.54
C LEU A 45 -5.42 3.08 12.99
N PRO A 46 -5.08 1.85 12.56
CA PRO A 46 -3.89 1.14 13.03
C PRO A 46 -2.58 1.71 12.48
N ILE A 47 -2.60 2.39 11.32
CA ILE A 47 -1.41 2.98 10.70
C ILE A 47 -1.39 4.48 11.03
N THR A 48 -0.38 4.92 11.76
CA THR A 48 -0.22 6.32 12.17
C THR A 48 0.39 7.19 11.08
N GLY A 49 1.18 6.60 10.19
CA GLY A 49 1.80 7.31 9.08
C GLY A 49 2.55 6.38 8.15
N VAL A 50 2.70 6.82 6.90
CA VAL A 50 3.54 6.17 5.90
C VAL A 50 4.50 7.21 5.37
N TYR A 51 5.78 6.89 5.43
CA TYR A 51 6.86 7.76 5.00
C TYR A 51 7.66 7.05 3.91
N THR A 52 8.24 7.81 3.00
CA THR A 52 9.19 7.28 2.02
C THR A 52 10.49 8.05 2.09
N MET A 53 11.60 7.33 1.96
CA MET A 53 12.94 7.89 1.86
C MET A 53 13.62 7.31 0.62
N GLY A 54 14.75 7.92 0.22
CA GLY A 54 15.53 7.46 -0.93
C GLY A 54 15.59 8.47 -2.07
N SER A 55 16.14 8.05 -3.21
CA SER A 55 16.40 8.88 -4.39
C SER A 55 15.13 9.43 -5.06
N THR A 56 13.94 9.08 -4.56
CA THR A 56 12.61 9.48 -5.06
C THR A 56 12.38 10.99 -5.15
N SER A 57 13.09 11.81 -4.36
CA SER A 57 13.04 13.28 -4.46
C SER A 57 14.17 13.92 -5.30
N SER A 58 15.01 13.11 -5.96
CA SER A 58 16.10 13.60 -6.81
C SER A 58 15.79 13.41 -8.30
N VAL A 59 16.30 14.32 -9.14
CA VAL A 59 16.06 14.37 -10.60
C VAL A 59 16.54 13.09 -11.35
N GLY A 60 17.20 12.15 -10.66
CA GLY A 60 17.74 10.89 -11.20
C GLY A 60 16.98 9.63 -10.81
N GLN A 61 15.67 9.70 -10.56
CA GLN A 61 14.85 8.50 -10.32
C GLN A 61 14.84 7.60 -11.57
N SER A 62 15.24 6.34 -11.41
CA SER A 62 15.22 5.30 -12.43
C SER A 62 14.20 4.23 -12.04
N CYS A 63 13.58 3.56 -13.00
CA CYS A 63 12.71 2.39 -12.75
C CYS A 63 13.42 1.23 -12.01
N SER A 64 14.76 1.30 -11.91
CA SER A 64 15.61 0.37 -11.18
C SER A 64 15.98 0.85 -9.76
N SER A 65 15.53 2.03 -9.34
CA SER A 65 15.83 2.57 -8.01
C SER A 65 14.93 1.92 -6.96
N ASP A 66 15.52 1.51 -5.84
CA ASP A 66 14.77 1.01 -4.69
C ASP A 66 13.91 2.12 -4.07
N LEU A 67 12.73 1.76 -3.58
CA LEU A 67 11.82 2.65 -2.87
C LEU A 67 11.77 2.26 -1.40
N ASP A 68 12.34 3.09 -0.52
CA ASP A 68 12.26 2.85 0.92
C ASP A 68 10.94 3.39 1.46
N ILE A 69 10.13 2.53 2.08
CA ILE A 69 8.86 2.89 2.70
C ILE A 69 8.91 2.50 4.17
N TRP A 70 8.63 3.45 5.06
CA TRP A 70 8.46 3.23 6.48
C TRP A 70 6.97 3.33 6.83
N VAL A 71 6.44 2.30 7.48
CA VAL A 71 5.07 2.24 7.97
C VAL A 71 5.10 2.34 9.48
N CYS A 72 4.56 3.43 10.01
CA CYS A 72 4.36 3.61 11.45
C CYS A 72 2.98 3.10 11.82
N HIS A 73 2.89 2.30 12.88
CA HIS A 73 1.64 1.74 13.36
C HIS A 73 1.43 2.09 14.84
N GLN A 74 0.20 1.93 15.31
CA GLN A 74 -0.16 2.17 16.70
C GLN A 74 0.51 1.15 17.64
N SER A 75 0.79 1.56 18.88
CA SER A 75 1.42 0.69 19.88
C SER A 75 0.50 -0.42 20.37
N TRP A 76 -0.81 -0.25 20.22
CA TRP A 76 -1.83 -1.21 20.66
C TRP A 76 -2.00 -2.41 19.73
N LEU A 77 -1.36 -2.43 18.55
CA LEU A 77 -1.37 -3.62 17.69
C LEU A 77 -0.72 -4.80 18.42
N ASP A 78 -1.37 -5.95 18.38
CA ASP A 78 -0.82 -7.18 18.95
C ASP A 78 0.27 -7.80 18.06
N SER A 79 0.86 -8.91 18.51
CA SER A 79 1.94 -9.57 17.76
C SER A 79 1.49 -10.17 16.43
N GLU A 80 0.25 -10.66 16.35
CA GLU A 80 -0.29 -11.28 15.13
C GLU A 80 -0.60 -10.21 14.08
N GLU A 81 -1.24 -9.13 14.49
CA GLU A 81 -1.52 -7.96 13.64
C GLU A 81 -0.25 -7.35 13.06
N ARG A 82 0.82 -7.25 13.88
CA ARG A 82 2.14 -6.78 13.42
C ARG A 82 2.75 -7.73 12.39
N GLN A 83 2.63 -9.05 12.58
CA GLN A 83 3.11 -10.04 11.60
C GLN A 83 2.33 -9.97 10.29
N LEU A 84 1.01 -9.77 10.34
CA LEU A 84 0.17 -9.57 9.16
C LEU A 84 0.58 -8.30 8.41
N LEU A 85 0.81 -7.19 9.13
CA LEU A 85 1.27 -5.94 8.53
C LEU A 85 2.65 -6.10 7.89
N GLN A 86 3.59 -6.75 8.58
CA GLN A 86 4.92 -7.04 8.04
C GLN A 86 4.85 -7.90 6.77
N ARG A 87 4.02 -8.95 6.78
CA ARG A 87 3.82 -9.82 5.62
C ARG A 87 3.24 -9.06 4.43
N LYS A 88 2.29 -8.15 4.68
CA LYS A 88 1.73 -7.25 3.67
C LYS A 88 2.82 -6.37 3.05
N CYS A 89 3.67 -5.75 3.87
CA CYS A 89 4.81 -4.97 3.39
C CYS A 89 5.77 -5.82 2.53
N SER A 90 6.13 -7.03 2.95
CA SER A 90 7.00 -7.90 2.15
C SER A 90 6.40 -8.30 0.81
N LEU A 91 5.07 -8.47 0.72
CA LEU A 91 4.40 -8.74 -0.55
C LEU A 91 4.43 -7.52 -1.47
N LEU A 92 4.27 -6.31 -0.91
CA LEU A 92 4.37 -5.06 -1.67
C LEU A 92 5.78 -4.85 -2.21
N GLU A 93 6.82 -5.09 -1.40
CA GLU A 93 8.22 -5.04 -1.84
C GLU A 93 8.51 -6.03 -2.96
N LYS A 94 8.00 -7.26 -2.84
CA LYS A 94 8.17 -8.28 -3.88
C LYS A 94 7.49 -7.87 -5.19
N LEU A 95 6.29 -7.32 -5.11
CA LEU A 95 5.59 -6.82 -6.29
C LEU A 95 6.31 -5.62 -6.90
N GLY A 96 6.79 -4.67 -6.09
CA GLY A 96 7.56 -3.52 -6.56
C GLY A 96 8.81 -3.94 -7.34
N ARG A 97 9.55 -4.93 -6.83
CA ARG A 97 10.69 -5.52 -7.55
C ARG A 97 10.30 -6.18 -8.87
N LEU A 98 9.19 -6.92 -8.90
CA LEU A 98 8.69 -7.53 -10.14
C LEU A 98 8.24 -6.48 -11.16
N ALA A 99 7.58 -5.40 -10.72
CA ALA A 99 7.13 -4.32 -11.59
C ALA A 99 8.31 -3.49 -12.14
N GLY A 100 9.33 -3.22 -11.32
CA GLY A 100 10.56 -2.54 -11.74
C GLY A 100 11.42 -3.39 -12.68
N CYS A 101 11.39 -4.71 -12.53
CA CYS A 101 12.06 -5.66 -13.44
C CYS A 101 11.20 -6.04 -14.67
N GLY A 102 9.92 -5.61 -14.69
CA GLY A 102 8.87 -6.15 -15.56
C GLY A 102 8.27 -5.14 -16.54
N SER A 103 8.86 -3.96 -16.75
CA SER A 103 8.43 -3.00 -17.77
C SER A 103 8.55 -3.53 -19.22
N GLN A 104 8.89 -4.80 -19.41
CA GLN A 104 8.97 -5.47 -20.71
C GLN A 104 7.91 -6.57 -20.93
N LEU A 105 7.00 -6.80 -19.97
CA LEU A 105 5.99 -7.87 -20.05
C LEU A 105 4.60 -7.42 -19.59
N LEU A 106 4.07 -6.35 -20.17
CA LEU A 106 2.62 -6.18 -20.29
C LEU A 106 2.26 -6.34 -21.77
N PRO A 107 1.38 -7.29 -22.15
CA PRO A 107 0.83 -7.33 -23.50
C PRO A 107 -0.19 -6.18 -23.65
N ASP A 108 -0.20 -5.59 -24.85
CA ASP A 108 -1.17 -4.58 -25.32
C ASP A 108 -2.63 -5.01 -25.14
#